data_AF-A0A080LY90-F1
#
_entry.id   AF-A0A080LY90-F1
#
_cell.length_a   1.000
_cell.length_b   1.000
_cell.length_c   1.000
_cell.angle_alpha   90.00
_cell.angle_beta   90.00
_cell.angle_gamma   90.00
#
_symmetry.space_group_name_H-M   'P 1'
#
loop_
_entity.id
_entity.type
_entity.pdbx_description
1 polymer ?
#
loop_
_entity_poly.entity_id
_entity_poly.type
_entity_poly.pdbx_seq_one_letter_code
_entity_poly.pdbx_strand_id
1 'polypeptide(L)'
;MMYSHLNRVADVEGATLGIVAPDGRDGMLQHAQDLAATAVPFIFDPGQGLPMFSGDELMNFMHLANYACFNDYEAKLLCDRTGRSLEQLAGEVEALVVTLGGAGSRIYAGGRCHEIPCVQAEAVVDPTGCGDAYRAGLLYGIAAGWGWKKIGQLAAVMGAVKIAHRGGQNHRPSRDAIAELFARAFAAPLW
;
A
#
# COMPACT_ATOMS: atom_id res chain seq x y z
N MET A 1 -15.63 -5.76 9.57
CA MET A 1 -16.74 -5.14 10.34
C MET A 1 -17.76 -4.62 9.33
N MET A 2 -19.07 -4.59 9.61
CA MET A 2 -20.08 -4.16 8.61
C MET A 2 -20.58 -2.71 8.77
N TYR A 3 -20.01 -1.93 9.69
CA TYR A 3 -20.54 -0.61 10.08
C TYR A 3 -19.55 0.55 9.86
N SER A 4 -18.50 0.35 9.07
CA SER A 4 -17.51 1.39 8.77
C SER A 4 -18.10 2.60 8.06
N HIS A 5 -19.19 2.42 7.31
CA HIS A 5 -19.98 3.50 6.70
C HIS A 5 -20.61 4.47 7.73
N LEU A 6 -20.68 4.11 9.01
CA LEU A 6 -21.14 5.01 10.08
C LEU A 6 -20.05 5.99 10.54
N ASN A 7 -18.79 5.70 10.22
CA ASN A 7 -17.67 6.61 10.49
C ASN A 7 -17.47 7.49 9.27
N ARG A 8 -17.56 8.82 9.45
CA ARG A 8 -17.29 9.76 8.36
C ARG A 8 -15.87 10.28 8.49
N VAL A 9 -15.08 10.07 7.45
CA VAL A 9 -13.69 10.53 7.43
C VAL A 9 -13.64 12.05 7.31
N ALA A 10 -14.67 12.65 6.70
CA ALA A 10 -14.84 14.10 6.61
C ALA A 10 -14.90 14.80 7.99
N ASP A 11 -15.24 14.07 9.07
CA ASP A 11 -15.33 14.62 10.42
C ASP A 11 -13.98 14.53 11.18
N VAL A 12 -12.92 13.99 10.56
CA VAL A 12 -11.59 13.83 11.19
C VAL A 12 -10.71 15.05 10.92
N GLU A 13 -10.37 15.79 11.99
CA GLU A 13 -9.44 16.93 11.90
C GLU A 13 -7.97 16.48 11.93
N GLY A 14 -7.12 17.16 11.14
CA GLY A 14 -5.66 17.02 11.21
C GLY A 14 -5.05 15.81 10.49
N ALA A 15 -5.86 14.99 9.81
CA ALA A 15 -5.34 13.93 8.95
C ALA A 15 -4.64 14.52 7.71
N THR A 16 -3.41 14.07 7.43
CA THR A 16 -2.61 14.54 6.29
C THR A 16 -2.38 13.47 5.22
N LEU A 17 -2.72 12.22 5.53
CA LEU A 17 -2.57 11.06 4.65
C LEU A 17 -3.52 9.95 5.12
N GLY A 18 -4.20 9.29 4.18
CA GLY A 18 -5.14 8.20 4.45
C GLY A 18 -4.79 6.90 3.73
N ILE A 19 -5.48 5.82 4.13
CA ILE A 19 -5.54 4.56 3.40
C ILE A 19 -6.96 4.01 3.47
N VAL A 20 -7.53 3.65 2.33
CA VAL A 20 -8.82 2.93 2.24
C VAL A 20 -8.49 1.46 2.03
N ALA A 21 -8.44 0.73 3.14
CA ALA A 21 -8.09 -0.69 3.23
C ALA A 21 -9.35 -1.59 3.16
N PRO A 22 -9.23 -2.93 3.09
CA PRO A 22 -10.37 -3.83 2.99
C PRO A 22 -11.37 -3.66 4.14
N ASP A 23 -12.61 -3.26 3.82
CA ASP A 23 -13.73 -3.09 4.74
C ASP A 23 -15.06 -3.38 4.01
N GLY A 24 -16.20 -3.11 4.64
CA GLY A 24 -17.51 -3.17 3.98
C GLY A 24 -17.57 -2.28 2.75
N ARG A 25 -18.17 -2.79 1.66
CA ARG A 25 -18.26 -2.13 0.34
C ARG A 25 -18.64 -0.65 0.42
N ASP A 26 -19.73 -0.34 1.13
CA ASP A 26 -20.26 1.02 1.21
C ASP A 26 -19.36 1.93 2.05
N GLY A 27 -18.70 1.38 3.08
CA GLY A 27 -17.72 2.12 3.88
C GLY A 27 -16.52 2.53 3.04
N MET A 28 -15.97 1.61 2.26
CA MET A 28 -14.85 1.92 1.36
C MET A 28 -15.20 3.01 0.33
N LEU A 29 -16.37 2.90 -0.32
CA LEU A 29 -16.85 3.91 -1.27
C LEU A 29 -17.00 5.28 -0.60
N GLN A 30 -17.64 5.33 0.57
CA GLN A 30 -17.83 6.56 1.34
C GLN A 30 -16.48 7.18 1.75
N HIS A 31 -15.56 6.37 2.28
CA HIS A 31 -14.27 6.87 2.77
C HIS A 31 -13.39 7.42 1.65
N ALA A 32 -13.39 6.80 0.47
CA ALA A 32 -12.68 7.34 -0.69
C ALA A 32 -13.27 8.68 -1.15
N GLN A 33 -14.60 8.81 -1.15
CA GLN A 33 -15.27 10.07 -1.48
C GLN A 33 -14.96 11.17 -0.46
N ASP A 34 -15.02 10.86 0.84
CA ASP A 34 -14.73 11.80 1.92
C ASP A 34 -13.28 12.31 1.87
N LEU A 35 -12.30 11.40 1.68
CA LEU A 35 -10.88 11.75 1.58
C LEU A 35 -10.61 12.64 0.37
N ALA A 36 -11.18 12.31 -0.79
CA ALA A 36 -11.06 13.14 -1.99
C ALA A 36 -11.72 14.53 -1.81
N ALA A 37 -12.91 14.59 -1.20
CA ALA A 37 -13.63 15.84 -0.97
C ALA A 37 -12.91 16.77 0.02
N THR A 38 -12.15 16.19 0.97
CA THR A 38 -11.33 16.94 1.94
C THR A 38 -9.90 17.19 1.46
N ALA A 39 -9.56 16.76 0.23
CA ALA A 39 -8.22 16.84 -0.35
C ALA A 39 -7.11 16.20 0.51
N VAL A 40 -7.48 15.21 1.34
CA VAL A 40 -6.50 14.40 2.08
C VAL A 40 -6.01 13.30 1.14
N PRO A 41 -4.71 13.28 0.79
CA PRO A 41 -4.21 12.27 -0.11
C PRO A 41 -4.34 10.88 0.50
N PHE A 42 -4.61 9.86 -0.32
CA PHE A 42 -4.78 8.51 0.21
C PHE A 42 -4.34 7.39 -0.73
N ILE A 43 -4.05 6.25 -0.11
CA ILE A 43 -3.80 4.98 -0.78
C ILE A 43 -5.12 4.21 -0.92
N PHE A 44 -5.50 3.85 -2.13
CA PHE A 44 -6.52 2.83 -2.37
C PHE A 44 -5.91 1.42 -2.26
N ASP A 45 -6.45 0.64 -1.34
CA ASP A 45 -6.00 -0.71 -1.02
C ASP A 45 -7.21 -1.63 -0.83
N PRO A 46 -7.79 -2.16 -1.91
CA PRO A 46 -8.99 -2.97 -1.78
C PRO A 46 -8.72 -4.36 -1.21
N GLY A 47 -7.47 -4.85 -1.27
CA GLY A 47 -7.06 -6.17 -0.84
C GLY A 47 -8.09 -7.27 -1.17
N GLN A 48 -8.48 -8.04 -0.15
CA GLN A 48 -9.50 -9.09 -0.26
C GLN A 48 -10.90 -8.58 -0.65
N GLY A 49 -11.16 -7.28 -0.51
CA GLY A 49 -12.41 -6.65 -0.88
C GLY A 49 -12.55 -6.32 -2.38
N LEU A 50 -11.47 -6.37 -3.16
CA LEU A 50 -11.47 -6.06 -4.60
C LEU A 50 -12.60 -6.78 -5.37
N PRO A 51 -12.90 -8.08 -5.16
CA PRO A 51 -13.96 -8.78 -5.87
C PRO A 51 -15.38 -8.22 -5.68
N MET A 52 -15.61 -7.40 -4.64
CA MET A 52 -16.92 -6.80 -4.34
C MET A 52 -17.28 -5.64 -5.29
N PHE A 53 -16.32 -5.10 -6.05
CA PHE A 53 -16.50 -3.87 -6.84
C PHE A 53 -16.55 -4.15 -8.34
N SER A 54 -17.43 -3.45 -9.05
CA SER A 54 -17.48 -3.48 -10.52
C SER A 54 -16.26 -2.79 -11.15
N GLY A 55 -16.05 -2.96 -12.47
CA GLY A 55 -15.01 -2.24 -13.19
C GLY A 55 -15.14 -0.71 -13.06
N ASP A 56 -16.37 -0.19 -13.15
CA ASP A 56 -16.65 1.25 -13.02
C ASP A 56 -16.35 1.76 -11.61
N GLU A 57 -16.68 0.98 -10.57
CA GLU A 57 -16.37 1.33 -9.18
C GLU A 57 -14.88 1.33 -8.91
N LEU A 58 -14.15 0.33 -9.43
CA LEU A 58 -12.70 0.29 -9.35
C LEU A 58 -12.07 1.48 -10.05
N MET A 59 -12.56 1.86 -11.24
CA MET A 59 -12.10 3.06 -11.93
C MET A 59 -12.41 4.33 -11.13
N ASN A 60 -13.57 4.41 -10.49
CA ASN A 60 -13.90 5.53 -9.62
C ASN A 60 -12.92 5.64 -8.43
N PHE A 61 -12.56 4.51 -7.78
CA PHE A 61 -11.52 4.53 -6.75
C PHE A 61 -10.17 5.03 -7.29
N MET A 62 -9.76 4.56 -8.47
CA MET A 62 -8.49 4.98 -9.09
C MET A 62 -8.46 6.48 -9.37
N HIS A 63 -9.57 7.07 -9.83
CA HIS A 63 -9.63 8.52 -10.09
C HIS A 63 -9.68 9.37 -8.81
N LEU A 64 -10.19 8.83 -7.70
CA LEU A 64 -10.26 9.54 -6.42
C LEU A 64 -8.94 9.45 -5.64
N ALA A 65 -8.22 8.33 -5.75
CA ALA A 65 -7.02 8.06 -4.98
C ALA A 65 -5.78 8.76 -5.56
N ASN A 66 -4.84 9.10 -4.68
CA ASN A 66 -3.52 9.60 -5.09
C ASN A 66 -2.57 8.43 -5.35
N TYR A 67 -2.71 7.35 -4.59
CA TYR A 67 -1.86 6.18 -4.67
C TYR A 67 -2.73 4.93 -4.70
N ALA A 68 -2.22 3.85 -5.28
CA ALA A 68 -2.90 2.56 -5.24
C ALA A 68 -1.89 1.44 -4.95
N CYS A 69 -2.28 0.45 -4.15
CA CYS A 69 -1.41 -0.67 -3.78
C CYS A 69 -2.14 -2.00 -3.91
N PHE A 70 -1.56 -2.90 -4.71
CA PHE A 70 -2.11 -4.23 -4.99
C PHE A 70 -1.01 -5.29 -4.84
N ASN A 71 -1.38 -6.55 -4.62
CA ASN A 71 -0.51 -7.67 -5.01
C ASN A 71 -0.67 -8.01 -6.51
N ASP A 72 0.13 -8.93 -7.01
CA ASP A 72 0.11 -9.37 -8.41
C ASP A 72 -1.25 -9.96 -8.85
N TYR A 73 -1.88 -10.75 -7.98
CA TYR A 73 -3.21 -11.30 -8.22
C TYR A 73 -4.29 -10.20 -8.30
N GLU A 74 -4.29 -9.28 -7.34
CA GLU A 74 -5.21 -8.12 -7.29
C GLU A 74 -5.01 -7.19 -8.48
N ALA A 75 -3.76 -6.91 -8.86
CA ALA A 75 -3.43 -6.10 -10.03
C ALA A 75 -3.96 -6.73 -11.32
N LYS A 76 -3.81 -8.06 -11.46
CA LYS A 76 -4.40 -8.78 -12.60
C LYS A 76 -5.92 -8.69 -12.60
N LEU A 77 -6.56 -8.92 -11.46
CA LEU A 77 -8.01 -8.85 -11.34
C LEU A 77 -8.55 -7.45 -11.62
N LEU A 78 -7.83 -6.40 -11.21
CA LEU A 78 -8.13 -5.02 -11.54
C LEU A 78 -8.08 -4.78 -13.06
N CYS A 79 -7.02 -5.22 -13.73
CA CYS A 79 -6.92 -5.13 -15.19
C CYS A 79 -8.08 -5.87 -15.88
N ASP A 80 -8.37 -7.11 -15.45
CA ASP A 80 -9.44 -7.93 -16.02
C ASP A 80 -10.83 -7.27 -15.85
N ARG A 81 -11.11 -6.66 -14.69
CA ARG A 81 -12.40 -6.00 -14.41
C ARG A 81 -12.56 -4.65 -15.11
N THR A 82 -11.49 -3.90 -15.23
CA THR A 82 -11.51 -2.55 -15.83
C THR A 82 -11.30 -2.58 -17.35
N GLY A 83 -10.78 -3.68 -17.89
CA GLY A 83 -10.39 -3.79 -19.29
C GLY A 83 -9.17 -2.95 -19.66
N ARG A 84 -8.42 -2.45 -18.67
CA ARG A 84 -7.26 -1.58 -18.85
C ARG A 84 -5.95 -2.31 -18.55
N SER A 85 -4.87 -1.88 -19.19
CA SER A 85 -3.53 -2.37 -18.86
C SER A 85 -3.04 -1.76 -17.54
N LEU A 86 -2.05 -2.41 -16.93
CA LEU A 86 -1.45 -1.93 -15.68
C LEU A 86 -0.81 -0.54 -15.87
N GLU A 87 -0.21 -0.30 -17.04
CA GLU A 87 0.41 0.98 -17.40
C GLU A 87 -0.63 2.09 -17.56
N GLN A 88 -1.81 1.78 -18.11
CA GLN A 88 -2.91 2.74 -18.20
C GLN A 88 -3.42 3.08 -16.79
N LEU A 89 -3.62 2.08 -15.94
CA LEU A 89 -4.06 2.25 -14.55
C LEU A 89 -3.04 3.02 -13.71
N ALA A 90 -1.75 2.79 -13.94
CA ALA A 90 -0.68 3.53 -13.28
C ALA A 90 -0.64 5.02 -13.67
N GLY A 91 -1.23 5.39 -14.82
CA GLY A 91 -1.38 6.78 -15.24
C GLY A 91 -2.54 7.53 -14.58
N GLU A 92 -3.44 6.82 -13.89
CA GLU A 92 -4.59 7.42 -13.20
C GLU A 92 -4.26 7.90 -11.78
N VAL A 93 -3.11 7.50 -11.23
CA VAL A 93 -2.65 7.81 -9.87
C VAL A 93 -1.22 8.34 -9.88
N GLU A 94 -0.81 9.05 -8.82
CA GLU A 94 0.58 9.54 -8.69
C GLU A 94 1.58 8.38 -8.55
N ALA A 95 1.17 7.30 -7.87
CA ALA A 95 1.92 6.07 -7.79
C ALA A 95 1.02 4.83 -7.69
N LEU A 96 1.32 3.81 -8.50
CA LEU A 96 0.73 2.48 -8.41
C LEU A 96 1.79 1.48 -7.96
N VAL A 97 1.51 0.74 -6.88
CA VAL A 97 2.39 -0.27 -6.31
C VAL A 97 1.83 -1.66 -6.56
N VAL A 98 2.68 -2.57 -7.05
CA VAL A 98 2.38 -4.00 -7.16
C VAL A 98 3.41 -4.79 -6.36
N THR A 99 2.97 -5.47 -5.29
CA THR A 99 3.82 -6.39 -4.51
C THR A 99 3.84 -7.78 -5.15
N LEU A 100 5.01 -8.39 -5.22
CA LEU A 100 5.29 -9.65 -5.93
C LEU A 100 5.78 -10.75 -4.98
N GLY A 101 5.37 -10.69 -3.70
CA GLY A 101 5.81 -11.62 -2.67
C GLY A 101 7.34 -11.68 -2.55
N GLY A 102 7.91 -12.87 -2.69
CA GLY A 102 9.36 -13.10 -2.61
C GLY A 102 10.17 -12.41 -3.72
N ALA A 103 9.54 -11.96 -4.80
CA ALA A 103 10.20 -11.22 -5.89
C ALA A 103 10.30 -9.70 -5.63
N GLY A 104 9.82 -9.21 -4.48
CA GLY A 104 9.86 -7.79 -4.11
C GLY A 104 8.62 -7.04 -4.57
N SER A 105 8.79 -5.87 -5.18
CA SER A 105 7.67 -5.06 -5.68
C SER A 105 8.08 -4.13 -6.83
N ARG A 106 7.07 -3.58 -7.51
CA ARG A 106 7.22 -2.54 -8.52
C ARG A 106 6.39 -1.32 -8.11
N ILE A 107 6.98 -0.14 -8.24
CA ILE A 107 6.31 1.14 -8.02
C ILE A 107 6.34 1.95 -9.31
N TYR A 108 5.19 2.10 -9.94
CA TYR A 108 5.01 2.92 -11.13
C TYR A 108 4.69 4.34 -10.70
N ALA A 109 5.61 5.28 -10.92
CA ALA A 109 5.44 6.68 -10.51
C ALA A 109 6.28 7.62 -11.39
N GLY A 110 5.72 8.78 -11.74
CA GLY A 110 6.41 9.78 -12.56
C GLY A 110 6.92 9.23 -13.90
N GLY A 111 6.12 8.38 -14.56
CA GLY A 111 6.48 7.74 -15.84
C GLY A 111 7.60 6.71 -15.77
N ARG A 112 8.01 6.27 -14.57
CA ARG A 112 9.06 5.28 -14.34
C ARG A 112 8.54 4.10 -13.54
N CYS A 113 9.14 2.93 -13.75
CA CYS A 113 8.96 1.78 -12.89
C CYS A 113 10.18 1.65 -11.96
N HIS A 114 9.96 1.77 -10.66
CA HIS A 114 10.96 1.49 -9.64
C HIS A 114 10.83 0.04 -9.20
N GLU A 115 11.80 -0.80 -9.58
CA GLU A 115 11.89 -2.16 -9.07
C GLU A 115 12.54 -2.16 -7.68
N ILE A 116 11.85 -2.77 -6.72
CA ILE A 116 12.28 -2.85 -5.33
C ILE A 116 12.56 -4.33 -5.04
N PRO A 117 13.82 -4.70 -4.73
CA PRO A 117 14.13 -6.09 -4.42
C PRO A 117 13.56 -6.47 -3.06
N CYS A 118 13.25 -7.76 -2.91
CA CYS A 118 12.86 -8.31 -1.62
C CYS A 118 14.02 -8.22 -0.62
N VAL A 119 13.71 -8.01 0.65
CA VAL A 119 14.69 -8.02 1.74
C VAL A 119 14.71 -9.41 2.36
N GLN A 120 15.92 -9.96 2.54
CA GLN A 120 16.08 -11.25 3.20
C GLN A 120 15.61 -11.15 4.66
N ALA A 121 14.58 -11.92 5.00
CA ALA A 121 14.08 -12.04 6.36
C ALA A 121 15.00 -12.93 7.22
N GLU A 122 15.00 -12.68 8.53
CA GLU A 122 15.71 -13.51 9.51
C GLU A 122 15.16 -14.95 9.54
N ALA A 123 13.84 -15.08 9.42
CA ALA A 123 13.13 -16.34 9.29
C ALA A 123 11.86 -16.14 8.45
N VAL A 124 11.37 -17.22 7.83
CA VAL A 124 10.07 -17.25 7.16
C VAL A 124 9.11 -18.03 8.05
N VAL A 125 8.33 -17.33 8.87
CA VAL A 125 7.47 -17.92 9.90
C VAL A 125 6.00 -17.84 9.53
N ASP A 126 5.51 -16.65 9.19
CA ASP A 126 4.09 -16.42 8.90
C ASP A 126 3.92 -15.22 7.95
N PRO A 127 3.34 -15.39 6.76
CA PRO A 127 3.13 -14.29 5.81
C PRO A 127 1.95 -13.37 6.18
N THR A 128 1.11 -13.74 7.15
CA THR A 128 -0.09 -12.99 7.53
C THR A 128 0.27 -11.58 7.99
N GLY A 129 -0.22 -10.54 7.31
CA GLY A 129 0.06 -9.13 7.61
C GLY A 129 1.31 -8.55 6.95
N CYS A 130 2.04 -9.31 6.10
CA CYS A 130 3.19 -8.77 5.37
C CYS A 130 2.79 -7.60 4.44
N GLY A 131 1.63 -7.71 3.80
CA GLY A 131 1.08 -6.63 2.96
C GLY A 131 0.80 -5.36 3.76
N ASP A 132 0.25 -5.50 4.98
CA ASP A 132 -0.03 -4.38 5.88
C ASP A 132 1.25 -3.73 6.39
N ALA A 133 2.25 -4.53 6.79
CA ALA A 133 3.55 -4.02 7.20
C ALA A 133 4.25 -3.27 6.04
N TYR A 134 4.16 -3.81 4.83
CA TYR A 134 4.66 -3.14 3.63
C TYR A 134 3.95 -1.79 3.40
N ARG A 135 2.61 -1.75 3.48
CA ARG A 135 1.81 -0.51 3.35
C ARG A 135 2.13 0.51 4.45
N ALA A 136 2.42 0.07 5.67
CA ALA A 136 2.87 0.95 6.74
C ALA A 136 4.21 1.64 6.38
N GLY A 137 5.15 0.90 5.77
CA GLY A 137 6.40 1.47 5.26
C GLY A 137 6.18 2.46 4.10
N LEU A 138 5.22 2.18 3.20
CA LEU A 138 4.81 3.11 2.15
C LEU A 138 4.28 4.42 2.76
N LEU A 139 3.29 4.33 3.65
CA LEU A 139 2.67 5.47 4.31
C LEU A 139 3.70 6.34 5.02
N TYR A 140 4.63 5.72 5.76
CA TYR A 140 5.70 6.45 6.43
C TYR A 140 6.55 7.24 5.43
N GLY A 141 7.00 6.59 4.35
CA GLY A 141 7.86 7.21 3.35
C GLY A 141 7.16 8.33 2.57
N ILE A 142 5.87 8.15 2.26
CA ILE A 142 5.02 9.16 1.60
C ILE A 142 4.86 10.37 2.52
N ALA A 143 4.46 10.15 3.78
CA ALA A 143 4.29 11.23 4.77
C ALA A 143 5.60 12.00 5.02
N ALA A 144 6.74 11.34 4.90
CA ALA A 144 8.06 11.96 5.02
C ALA A 144 8.59 12.64 3.74
N GLY A 145 7.83 12.60 2.63
CA GLY A 145 8.20 13.23 1.36
C GLY A 145 9.42 12.60 0.68
N TRP A 146 9.66 11.29 0.88
CA TRP A 146 10.83 10.61 0.32
C TRP A 146 10.67 10.28 -1.17
N GLY A 147 11.79 9.94 -1.82
CA GLY A 147 11.76 9.40 -3.18
C GLY A 147 11.25 7.95 -3.23
N TRP A 148 10.47 7.60 -4.27
CA TRP A 148 9.80 6.31 -4.43
C TRP A 148 10.67 5.08 -4.22
N LYS A 149 11.94 5.11 -4.67
CA LYS A 149 12.88 4.01 -4.42
C LYS A 149 13.10 3.78 -2.92
N LYS A 150 13.35 4.84 -2.15
CA LYS A 150 13.57 4.76 -0.69
C LYS A 150 12.29 4.35 0.04
N ILE A 151 11.14 4.86 -0.40
CA ILE A 151 9.82 4.47 0.11
C ILE A 151 9.61 2.95 -0.05
N GLY A 152 9.80 2.43 -1.26
CA GLY A 152 9.66 1.00 -1.54
C GLY A 152 10.64 0.14 -0.75
N GLN A 153 11.89 0.58 -0.62
CA GLN A 153 12.91 -0.10 0.18
C GLN A 153 12.52 -0.20 1.68
N LEU A 154 11.98 0.86 2.28
CA LEU A 154 11.46 0.79 3.65
C LEU A 154 10.27 -0.18 3.75
N ALA A 155 9.34 -0.12 2.79
CA ALA A 155 8.21 -1.04 2.73
C ALA A 155 8.66 -2.52 2.65
N ALA A 156 9.69 -2.82 1.84
CA ALA A 156 10.29 -4.15 1.75
C ALA A 156 10.92 -4.60 3.08
N VAL A 157 11.62 -3.70 3.79
CA VAL A 157 12.17 -3.96 5.14
C VAL A 157 11.05 -4.33 6.11
N MET A 158 9.95 -3.58 6.13
CA MET A 158 8.83 -3.87 7.02
C MET A 158 8.18 -5.22 6.75
N GLY A 159 8.06 -5.61 5.47
CA GLY A 159 7.62 -6.96 5.08
C GLY A 159 8.55 -8.06 5.62
N ALA A 160 9.87 -7.87 5.52
CA ALA A 160 10.87 -8.82 6.01
C ALA A 160 10.89 -8.93 7.55
N VAL A 161 10.67 -7.83 8.27
CA VAL A 161 10.52 -7.84 9.72
C VAL A 161 9.27 -8.62 10.13
N LYS A 162 8.16 -8.38 9.43
CA LYS A 162 6.88 -9.01 9.73
C LYS A 162 6.97 -10.53 9.54
N ILE A 163 7.47 -11.00 8.40
CA ILE A 163 7.40 -12.44 8.04
C ILE A 163 8.16 -13.36 9.02
N ALA A 164 9.15 -12.82 9.74
CA ALA A 164 9.91 -13.52 10.78
C ALA A 164 9.12 -13.78 12.07
N HIS A 165 7.90 -13.27 12.19
CA HIS A 165 7.08 -13.36 13.39
C HIS A 165 5.68 -13.91 13.09
N ARG A 166 5.19 -14.80 13.95
CA ARG A 166 3.81 -15.32 13.89
C ARG A 166 2.80 -14.21 14.20
N GLY A 167 1.73 -14.10 13.42
CA GLY A 167 0.67 -13.10 13.56
C GLY A 167 1.04 -11.75 12.92
N GLY A 168 0.02 -10.95 12.54
CA GLY A 168 0.21 -9.72 11.78
C GLY A 168 0.97 -8.60 12.51
N GLN A 169 0.90 -8.56 13.85
CA GLN A 169 1.37 -7.41 14.63
C GLN A 169 2.29 -7.78 15.80
N ASN A 170 2.81 -9.01 15.86
CA ASN A 170 3.61 -9.46 17.02
C ASN A 170 5.10 -9.08 16.94
N HIS A 171 5.55 -8.55 15.81
CA HIS A 171 6.90 -8.00 15.65
C HIS A 171 7.06 -6.72 16.49
N ARG A 172 8.25 -6.51 17.05
CA ARG A 172 8.59 -5.37 17.91
C ARG A 172 9.97 -4.79 17.56
N PRO A 173 10.22 -4.40 16.28
CA PRO A 173 11.50 -3.83 15.92
C PRO A 173 11.68 -2.45 16.59
N SER A 174 12.89 -2.14 17.04
CA SER A 174 13.24 -0.75 17.35
C SER A 174 13.46 0.04 16.06
N ARG A 175 13.36 1.37 16.14
CA ARG A 175 13.66 2.24 14.98
C ARG A 175 15.08 2.02 14.46
N ASP A 176 16.03 1.75 15.35
CA ASP A 176 17.42 1.47 15.01
C ASP A 176 17.56 0.12 14.32
N ALA A 177 16.88 -0.93 14.81
CA ALA A 177 16.88 -2.24 14.15
C ALA A 177 16.31 -2.18 12.72
N ILE A 178 15.28 -1.35 12.47
CA ILE A 178 14.78 -1.10 11.11
C ILE A 178 15.85 -0.43 10.25
N ALA A 179 16.54 0.59 10.77
CA ALA A 179 17.61 1.27 10.06
C ALA A 179 18.81 0.36 9.78
N GLU A 180 19.22 -0.47 10.73
CA GLU A 180 20.30 -1.44 10.55
C GLU A 180 19.96 -2.47 9.46
N LEU A 181 18.74 -3.01 9.47
CA LEU A 181 18.28 -3.93 8.43
C LEU A 181 18.21 -3.24 7.06
N PHE A 182 17.71 -2.01 6.99
CA PHE A 182 17.71 -1.22 5.77
C PHE A 182 19.13 -0.97 5.24
N ALA A 183 20.05 -0.54 6.10
CA ALA A 183 21.43 -0.27 5.74
C ALA A 183 22.16 -1.52 5.26
N ARG A 184 21.94 -2.66 5.92
CA ARG A 184 22.47 -3.95 5.50
C ARG A 184 21.91 -4.39 4.15
N ALA A 185 20.61 -4.19 3.90
CA ALA A 185 19.95 -4.63 2.68
C ALA A 185 20.29 -3.78 1.45
N PHE A 186 20.50 -2.47 1.64
CA PHE A 186 20.61 -1.52 0.52
C PHE A 186 21.90 -0.71 0.49
N ALA A 187 22.83 -0.97 1.41
CA ALA A 187 24.11 -0.25 1.55
C ALA A 187 23.94 1.28 1.64
N ALA A 188 22.89 1.73 2.31
CA ALA A 188 22.55 3.15 2.46
C ALA A 188 21.85 3.42 3.81
N PRO A 189 22.05 4.60 4.43
CA PRO A 189 21.35 4.94 5.66
C PRO A 189 19.84 5.17 5.41
N LEU A 190 19.02 4.75 6.38
CA LEU A 190 17.58 5.00 6.34
C LEU A 190 17.23 6.40 6.82
N TRP A 191 17.77 6.82 7.97
CA TRP A 191 17.56 8.13 8.57
C TRP A 191 18.69 9.08 8.19
#